data_AF-A0A4Q7MG79-F1
#
_entry.id   AF-A0A4Q7MG79-F1
#
_cell.length_a   1.000
_cell.length_b   1.000
_cell.length_c   1.000
_cell.angle_alpha   90.00
_cell.angle_beta   90.00
_cell.angle_gamma   90.00
#
_symmetry.space_group_name_H-M   'P 1'
#
loop_
_entity.id
_entity.type
_entity.pdbx_description
1 polymer ?
#
loop_
_entity_poly.entity_id
_entity_poly.type
_entity_poly.pdbx_seq_one_letter_code
_entity_poly.pdbx_strand_id
1 'polypeptide(L)'
;MIRTLAHLLLLTIVVLACHEQGANGTESRAKHDSATIAPIDDSSGQSAESLAIRPLIGTWAMTGESHMSFRLSKDSLYYPNNDDGFLYKATQDSIHFYMDGYVNDFGWKIRSNDTLEIIVDTAQSHFYYRLK
;
A
#
# COMPACT_ATOMS: atom_id res chain seq x y z
N MET A 1 35.03 3.58 -10.65
CA MET A 1 34.35 2.63 -11.56
C MET A 1 33.74 1.48 -10.74
N ILE A 2 32.58 1.67 -10.11
CA ILE A 2 31.88 0.62 -9.33
C ILE A 2 30.34 0.76 -9.47
N ARG A 3 29.85 1.30 -10.60
CA ARG A 3 28.40 1.58 -10.78
C ARG A 3 27.61 0.44 -11.42
N THR A 4 28.27 -0.59 -11.93
CA THR A 4 27.62 -1.66 -12.70
C THR A 4 27.28 -2.90 -11.89
N LEU A 5 27.85 -3.07 -10.69
CA LEU A 5 27.62 -4.27 -9.87
C LEU A 5 26.25 -4.28 -9.18
N ALA A 6 25.72 -3.09 -8.84
CA ALA A 6 24.41 -2.96 -8.18
C ALA A 6 23.23 -3.24 -9.12
N HIS A 7 23.42 -3.10 -10.43
CA HIS A 7 22.36 -3.38 -11.41
C HIS A 7 22.25 -4.89 -11.72
N LEU A 8 23.34 -5.64 -11.55
CA LEU A 8 23.34 -7.09 -11.74
C LEU A 8 22.63 -7.83 -10.60
N LEU A 9 22.60 -7.25 -9.39
CA LEU A 9 21.97 -7.87 -8.22
C LEU A 9 20.44 -7.69 -8.18
N LEU A 10 19.90 -6.67 -8.84
CA LEU A 10 18.46 -6.41 -8.92
C LEU A 10 17.74 -7.36 -9.90
N LEU A 11 18.44 -7.86 -10.92
CA LEU A 11 17.87 -8.75 -11.94
C LEU A 11 17.70 -10.20 -11.48
N THR A 12 18.47 -10.66 -10.49
CA THR A 12 18.36 -12.04 -9.99
C THR A 12 17.17 -12.27 -9.05
N ILE A 13 16.67 -11.23 -8.37
CA ILE A 13 15.51 -11.36 -7.46
C ILE A 13 14.21 -11.58 -8.24
N VAL A 14 14.10 -11.05 -9.46
CA VAL A 14 12.91 -11.18 -10.30
C VAL A 14 12.76 -12.59 -10.89
N VAL A 15 13.86 -13.29 -11.17
CA VAL A 15 13.81 -14.60 -11.86
C VAL A 15 13.40 -15.74 -10.92
N LEU A 16 13.71 -15.67 -9.62
CA LEU A 16 13.31 -16.73 -8.68
C LEU A 16 11.82 -16.70 -8.30
N ALA A 17 11.18 -15.53 -8.36
CA ALA A 17 9.74 -15.42 -8.07
C ALA A 17 8.85 -15.94 -9.21
N CYS A 18 9.39 -16.08 -10.43
CA CYS A 18 8.64 -16.57 -11.59
C CYS A 18 8.69 -18.09 -11.78
N HIS A 19 9.53 -18.83 -11.06
CA HIS A 19 9.71 -20.27 -11.33
C HIS A 19 8.74 -21.17 -10.55
N GLU A 20 8.13 -20.73 -9.46
CA GLU A 20 7.37 -21.63 -8.57
C GLU A 20 5.84 -21.68 -8.83
N GLN A 21 5.31 -20.93 -9.81
CA GLN A 21 3.92 -21.06 -10.25
C GLN A 21 3.82 -21.79 -11.58
N GLY A 22 4.22 -23.06 -11.54
CA GLY A 22 4.12 -23.98 -12.67
C GLY A 22 3.40 -25.26 -12.28
N ALA A 23 2.11 -25.19 -11.95
CA ALA A 23 1.15 -26.24 -12.30
C ALA A 23 -0.28 -25.87 -11.92
N ASN A 24 -1.13 -25.90 -12.95
CA ASN A 24 -2.50 -26.41 -12.96
C ASN A 24 -3.63 -25.37 -13.05
N GLY A 25 -4.35 -25.44 -14.18
CA GLY A 25 -5.77 -25.06 -14.22
C GLY A 25 -6.14 -23.87 -15.11
N THR A 26 -6.33 -24.17 -16.40
CA THR A 26 -7.37 -23.59 -17.28
C THR A 26 -7.35 -22.09 -17.61
N GLU A 27 -6.93 -21.84 -18.84
CA GLU A 27 -7.44 -20.82 -19.77
C GLU A 27 -8.88 -20.38 -19.48
N SER A 28 -9.07 -19.08 -19.23
CA SER A 28 -10.33 -18.41 -19.60
C SER A 28 -10.06 -16.97 -19.98
N ARG A 29 -9.99 -16.78 -21.29
CA ARG A 29 -10.07 -15.50 -21.98
C ARG A 29 -11.51 -14.99 -21.82
N ALA A 30 -11.75 -14.12 -20.84
CA ALA A 30 -13.01 -13.39 -20.73
C ALA A 30 -12.77 -11.89 -20.83
N LYS A 31 -13.53 -11.30 -21.75
CA LYS A 31 -13.52 -9.92 -22.19
C LYS A 31 -13.72 -8.95 -21.01
N HIS A 32 -13.04 -7.82 -21.06
CA HIS A 32 -13.40 -6.63 -20.28
C HIS A 32 -14.79 -6.16 -20.75
N ASP A 33 -15.83 -6.68 -20.11
CA ASP A 33 -17.13 -6.01 -20.05
C ASP A 33 -17.20 -5.30 -18.70
N SER A 34 -17.34 -3.98 -18.77
CA SER A 34 -17.67 -3.10 -17.64
C SER A 34 -18.89 -3.64 -16.89
N ALA A 35 -18.66 -4.37 -15.82
CA ALA A 35 -19.65 -4.60 -14.79
C ALA A 35 -19.55 -3.46 -13.77
N THR A 36 -20.52 -2.55 -13.82
CA THR A 36 -20.91 -1.67 -12.72
C THR A 36 -21.02 -2.50 -11.45
N ILE A 37 -20.04 -2.38 -10.55
CA ILE A 37 -20.18 -2.89 -9.18
C ILE A 37 -21.05 -1.88 -8.46
N ALA A 38 -22.27 -2.31 -8.13
CA ALA A 38 -23.20 -1.54 -7.31
C ALA A 38 -22.56 -1.18 -5.96
N PRO A 39 -22.91 -0.03 -5.35
CA PRO A 39 -22.42 0.32 -4.03
C PRO A 39 -22.93 -0.72 -3.04
N ILE A 40 -22.01 -1.36 -2.31
CA ILE A 40 -22.37 -2.20 -1.17
C ILE A 40 -22.70 -1.21 -0.04
N ASP A 41 -23.98 -0.88 0.10
CA ASP A 41 -24.49 -0.18 1.28
C ASP A 41 -24.69 -1.22 2.38
N ASP A 42 -23.83 -1.17 3.40
CA ASP A 42 -24.15 -1.70 4.72
C ASP A 42 -23.81 -0.61 5.75
N SER A 43 -24.75 0.33 5.87
CA SER A 43 -24.82 1.27 6.97
C SER A 43 -25.07 0.53 8.29
N SER A 44 -24.00 0.24 9.05
CA SER A 44 -23.97 0.21 10.54
C SER A 44 -22.55 -0.03 11.13
N GLY A 45 -21.49 0.42 10.46
CA GLY A 45 -20.09 0.23 10.91
C GLY A 45 -19.33 1.50 11.28
N GLN A 46 -19.98 2.56 11.78
CA GLN A 46 -19.26 3.80 12.14
C GLN A 46 -18.39 3.71 13.41
N SER A 47 -18.36 2.60 14.15
CA SER A 47 -18.17 2.71 15.60
C SER A 47 -16.78 2.41 16.18
N ALA A 48 -15.83 1.79 15.45
CA ALA A 48 -14.51 1.50 16.02
C ALA A 48 -13.37 1.55 14.99
N GLU A 49 -13.53 0.90 13.83
CA GLU A 49 -12.51 0.91 12.77
C GLU A 49 -12.29 2.31 12.22
N SER A 50 -13.37 3.05 11.96
CA SER A 50 -13.30 4.46 11.56
C SER A 50 -12.60 5.35 12.59
N LEU A 51 -12.75 5.07 13.89
CA LEU A 51 -12.07 5.82 14.95
C LEU A 51 -10.59 5.45 15.06
N ALA A 52 -10.26 4.16 14.92
CA ALA A 52 -8.89 3.66 14.97
C ALA A 52 -8.01 4.21 13.83
N ILE A 53 -8.61 4.45 12.65
CA ILE A 53 -7.88 4.93 11.47
C ILE A 53 -7.86 6.46 11.33
N ARG A 54 -8.67 7.21 12.10
CA ARG A 54 -8.65 8.69 12.08
C ARG A 54 -7.26 9.29 12.22
N PRO A 55 -6.38 8.79 13.11
CA PRO A 55 -5.02 9.28 13.24
C PRO A 55 -4.16 9.13 11.97
N LEU A 56 -4.52 8.21 11.06
CA LEU A 56 -3.80 8.02 9.79
C LEU A 56 -4.19 9.05 8.72
N ILE A 57 -5.32 9.73 8.88
CA ILE A 57 -5.82 10.66 7.86
C ILE A 57 -4.94 11.91 7.85
N GLY A 58 -4.32 12.18 6.69
CA GLY A 58 -3.38 13.27 6.56
C GLY A 58 -2.40 13.08 5.41
N THR A 59 -1.54 14.07 5.21
CA THR A 59 -0.42 13.97 4.28
C THR A 59 0.83 13.62 5.07
N TRP A 60 1.42 12.48 4.76
CA TRP A 60 2.59 11.93 5.42
C TRP A 60 3.79 12.02 4.50
N ALA A 61 4.93 12.46 5.01
CA ALA A 61 6.16 12.55 4.23
C ALA A 61 7.38 12.13 5.05
N MET A 62 8.30 11.41 4.42
CA MET A 62 9.61 11.21 5.02
C MET A 62 10.39 12.53 5.07
N THR A 63 11.06 12.77 6.20
CA THR A 63 11.88 13.96 6.40
C THR A 63 13.00 13.98 5.37
N GLY A 64 13.10 15.07 4.59
CA GLY A 64 14.16 15.25 3.58
C GLY A 64 13.84 14.67 2.21
N GLU A 65 12.76 13.90 2.05
CA GLU A 65 12.44 13.19 0.80
C GLU A 65 10.99 13.45 0.37
N SER A 66 10.79 14.52 -0.43
CA SER A 66 9.46 14.94 -0.87
C SER A 66 8.74 13.93 -1.76
N HIS A 67 9.48 13.13 -2.52
CA HIS A 67 8.94 12.07 -3.39
C HIS A 67 8.48 10.83 -2.60
N MET A 68 8.90 10.70 -1.34
CA MET A 68 8.45 9.66 -0.42
C MET A 68 7.37 10.23 0.51
N SER A 69 6.28 10.69 -0.10
CA SER A 69 5.09 11.13 0.61
C SER A 69 3.84 10.47 0.04
N PHE A 70 2.77 10.49 0.83
CA PHE A 70 1.45 10.04 0.42
C PHE A 70 0.38 10.74 1.25
N ARG A 71 -0.85 10.78 0.75
CA ARG A 71 -2.01 11.31 1.47
C ARG A 71 -3.01 10.18 1.68
N LEU A 72 -3.37 9.94 2.94
CA LEU A 72 -4.51 9.10 3.29
C LEU A 72 -5.73 9.98 3.54
N SER A 73 -6.79 9.70 2.80
CA SER A 73 -8.15 10.18 3.06
C SER A 73 -8.98 9.05 3.65
N LYS A 74 -10.24 9.30 4.01
CA LYS A 74 -11.10 8.28 4.62
C LYS A 74 -11.15 6.98 3.80
N ASP A 75 -11.20 7.09 2.48
CA ASP A 75 -11.49 5.96 1.59
C ASP A 75 -10.42 5.76 0.49
N SER A 76 -9.39 6.61 0.43
CA SER A 76 -8.39 6.55 -0.64
C SER A 76 -6.99 7.01 -0.22
N LEU A 77 -5.98 6.36 -0.80
CA LEU A 77 -4.56 6.68 -0.75
C LEU A 77 -4.16 7.44 -2.04
N TYR A 78 -3.38 8.50 -1.90
CA TYR A 78 -2.86 9.28 -3.03
C TYR A 78 -1.35 9.42 -2.94
N TYR A 79 -0.65 9.22 -4.06
CA TYR A 79 0.78 9.50 -4.19
C TYR A 79 1.01 10.84 -4.89
N PRO A 80 2.14 11.53 -4.62
CA PRO A 80 2.52 12.73 -5.34
C PRO A 80 2.54 12.47 -6.86
N ASN A 81 1.94 13.38 -7.62
CA ASN A 81 1.81 13.31 -9.08
C ASN A 81 0.90 12.18 -9.60
N ASN A 82 0.09 11.58 -8.74
CA ASN A 82 -0.99 10.69 -9.16
C ASN A 82 -2.32 11.21 -8.60
N ASP A 83 -3.21 11.64 -9.49
CA ASP A 83 -4.55 12.11 -9.13
C ASP A 83 -5.52 10.94 -8.94
N ASP A 84 -5.19 9.76 -9.47
CA ASP A 84 -5.98 8.56 -9.26
C ASP A 84 -5.71 8.01 -7.85
N GLY A 85 -6.77 8.02 -7.05
CA GLY A 85 -6.73 7.47 -5.70
C GLY A 85 -6.74 5.94 -5.72
N PHE A 86 -5.88 5.33 -4.92
CA PHE A 86 -5.89 3.89 -4.68
C PHE A 86 -6.78 3.55 -3.49
N LEU A 87 -7.42 2.39 -3.55
CA LEU A 87 -8.16 1.86 -2.41
C LEU A 87 -7.19 1.37 -1.34
N TYR A 88 -7.59 1.52 -0.09
CA TYR A 88 -6.90 0.90 1.03
C TYR A 88 -7.89 0.43 2.08
N LYS A 89 -7.43 -0.48 2.94
CA LYS A 89 -8.11 -0.84 4.19
C LYS A 89 -7.11 -0.74 5.33
N ALA A 90 -7.51 -0.15 6.44
CA ALA A 90 -6.69 -0.10 7.64
C ALA A 90 -7.48 -0.68 8.82
N THR A 91 -6.79 -1.47 9.63
CA THR A 91 -7.23 -1.93 10.95
C THR A 91 -6.41 -1.20 12.01
N GLN A 92 -6.58 -1.56 13.29
CA GLN A 92 -5.79 -0.99 14.37
C GLN A 92 -4.28 -1.25 14.24
N ASP A 93 -3.88 -2.38 13.63
CA ASP A 93 -2.49 -2.82 13.59
C ASP A 93 -1.93 -2.95 12.17
N SER A 94 -2.80 -3.02 11.15
CA SER A 94 -2.41 -3.24 9.75
C SER A 94 -2.99 -2.23 8.79
N ILE A 95 -2.29 -2.02 7.66
CA ILE A 95 -2.78 -1.26 6.52
C ILE A 95 -2.49 -2.03 5.23
N HIS A 96 -3.49 -2.12 4.37
CA HIS A 96 -3.51 -2.90 3.14
C HIS A 96 -3.73 -1.95 1.96
N PHE A 97 -2.74 -1.80 1.08
CA PHE A 97 -2.83 -0.98 -0.12
C PHE A 97 -3.12 -1.83 -1.36
N TYR A 98 -4.18 -1.48 -2.09
CA TYR A 98 -4.58 -2.14 -3.33
C TYR A 98 -4.11 -1.29 -4.52
N MET A 99 -3.03 -1.72 -5.18
CA MET A 99 -2.38 -0.98 -6.27
C MET A 99 -2.21 -1.88 -7.49
N ASP A 100 -2.89 -1.58 -8.59
CA ASP A 100 -2.70 -2.18 -9.92
C ASP A 100 -2.53 -3.72 -9.92
N GLY A 101 -3.42 -4.42 -9.21
CA GLY A 101 -3.41 -5.89 -9.14
C GLY A 101 -2.48 -6.48 -8.06
N TYR A 102 -1.78 -5.65 -7.30
CA TYR A 102 -0.97 -6.03 -6.16
C TYR A 102 -1.62 -5.57 -4.85
N VAL A 103 -1.39 -6.36 -3.79
CA VAL A 103 -1.75 -6.01 -2.42
C VAL A 103 -0.45 -5.89 -1.63
N ASN A 104 -0.25 -4.75 -0.98
CA ASN A 104 0.87 -4.54 -0.07
C ASN A 104 0.35 -4.40 1.35
N ASP A 105 0.89 -5.22 2.25
CA ASP A 105 0.47 -5.31 3.64
C ASP A 105 1.57 -4.77 4.55
N PHE A 106 1.19 -3.87 5.45
CA PHE A 106 2.11 -3.26 6.39
C PHE A 106 1.52 -3.20 7.79
N GLY A 107 2.38 -3.32 8.81
CA GLY A 107 2.04 -2.87 10.14
C GLY A 107 2.13 -1.34 10.23
N TRP A 108 1.38 -0.72 11.14
CA TRP A 108 1.51 0.73 11.36
C TRP A 108 1.35 1.11 12.83
N LYS A 109 1.98 2.23 13.22
CA LYS A 109 1.86 2.84 14.55
C LYS A 109 1.96 4.36 14.49
N ILE A 110 1.13 5.05 15.28
CA ILE A 110 1.31 6.49 15.53
C ILE A 110 2.18 6.62 16.79
N ARG A 111 3.42 7.09 16.60
CA ARG A 111 4.41 7.24 17.69
C ARG A 111 4.27 8.55 18.43
N SER A 112 3.83 9.59 17.73
CA SER A 112 3.44 10.90 18.24
C SER A 112 2.37 11.46 17.31
N ASN A 113 1.68 12.54 17.71
CA ASN A 113 0.61 13.15 16.91
C ASN A 113 1.02 13.53 15.47
N ASP A 114 2.32 13.61 15.21
CA ASP A 114 2.92 13.98 13.94
C ASP A 114 3.91 12.94 13.39
N THR A 115 4.00 11.74 13.98
CA THR A 115 4.86 10.65 13.49
C THR A 115 4.08 9.36 13.26
N LEU A 116 4.04 8.95 12.00
CA LEU A 116 3.57 7.64 11.56
C LEU A 116 4.78 6.74 11.32
N GLU A 117 4.75 5.53 11.88
CA GLU A 117 5.66 4.45 11.59
C GLU A 117 4.95 3.40 10.74
N ILE A 118 5.55 3.03 9.61
CA ILE A 118 5.16 1.90 8.77
C ILE A 118 6.18 0.77 8.97
N ILE A 119 5.68 -0.42 9.24
CA ILE A 119 6.47 -1.60 9.59
C ILE A 119 6.32 -2.63 8.47
N VAL A 120 7.45 -3.06 7.92
CA VAL A 120 7.53 -4.09 6.88
C VAL A 120 8.11 -5.35 7.49
N ASP A 121 7.24 -6.26 7.90
CA ASP A 121 7.62 -7.46 8.67
C ASP A 121 8.59 -8.37 7.92
N THR A 122 8.37 -8.54 6.61
CA THR A 122 9.22 -9.38 5.75
C THR A 122 10.68 -8.92 5.72
N ALA A 123 10.91 -7.61 5.87
CA ALA A 123 12.23 -6.99 5.82
C ALA A 123 12.73 -6.50 7.19
N GLN A 124 11.98 -6.73 8.26
CA GLN A 124 12.21 -6.16 9.60
C GLN A 124 12.56 -4.67 9.56
N SER A 125 11.93 -3.95 8.63
CA SER A 125 12.27 -2.56 8.30
C SER A 125 11.19 -1.62 8.82
N HIS A 126 11.62 -0.45 9.30
CA HIS A 126 10.76 0.56 9.91
C HIS A 126 10.96 1.89 9.19
N PHE A 127 9.85 2.47 8.75
CA PHE A 127 9.83 3.71 7.99
C PHE A 127 9.04 4.77 8.74
N TYR A 128 9.62 5.97 8.88
CA TYR A 128 9.05 7.04 9.69
C TYR A 128 8.63 8.21 8.82
N TYR A 129 7.35 8.56 8.89
CA TYR A 129 6.74 9.66 8.19
C TYR A 129 6.29 10.73 9.16
N ARG A 130 6.40 11.99 8.73
CA ARG A 130 5.96 13.16 9.47
C ARG A 130 4.69 13.73 8.84
N LEU A 131 3.75 14.14 9.68
CA LEU A 131 2.55 14.83 9.24
C LEU A 131 2.93 16.20 8.66
N LYS A 132 2.43 16.53 7.48
CA LYS A 132 2.61 17.82 6.79
C LYS A 132 1.44 18.77 7.01
#